data_AF-Q55703-F1
#
_entry.id   AF-Q55703-F1
#
_cell.length_a   1.000
_cell.length_b   1.000
_cell.length_c   1.000
_cell.angle_alpha   90.00
_cell.angle_beta   90.00
_cell.angle_gamma   90.00
#
_symmetry.space_group_name_H-M   'P 1'
#
loop_
_entity.id
_entity.type
_entity.pdbx_description
1 polymer ?
#
loop_
_entity_poly.entity_id
_entity_poly.type
_entity_poly.pdbx_seq_one_letter_code
_entity_poly.pdbx_strand_id
1 'polypeptide(L)'
;MLFQRFLDYGQPKGWTAQTLANVDPELLRELGISRYKTRYLKTWAIALQNNFPSLPELETWGDRAIVEQLTAIKGIGPWTAQLFLLFRLRRQDILPNQDLGIRIAIQKLYQLPDRPNPKQVSEYGKNWQPYRSLASWYLWRSLSATVSQIHL
;
A
#
# COMPACT_ATOMS: atom_id res chain seq x y z
N MET A 1 11.71 16.18 -7.62
CA MET A 1 11.54 15.11 -6.60
C MET A 1 11.91 13.75 -7.20
N LEU A 2 12.36 12.78 -6.39
CA LEU A 2 12.82 11.43 -6.81
C LEU A 2 11.91 10.75 -7.84
N PHE A 3 10.60 10.71 -7.58
CA PHE A 3 9.64 10.03 -8.44
C PHE A 3 9.55 10.67 -9.84
N GLN A 4 9.63 12.00 -9.93
CA GLN A 4 9.62 12.70 -11.21
C GLN A 4 10.84 12.32 -12.05
N ARG A 5 12.05 12.31 -11.46
CA ARG A 5 13.28 11.87 -12.16
C ARG A 5 13.16 10.45 -12.70
N PHE A 6 12.53 9.56 -11.92
CA PHE A 6 12.25 8.21 -12.37
C PHE A 6 11.30 8.20 -13.58
N LEU A 7 10.20 8.95 -13.54
CA LEU A 7 9.27 9.04 -14.67
C LEU A 7 9.91 9.64 -15.93
N ASP A 8 10.68 10.72 -15.77
CA ASP A 8 11.34 11.44 -16.87
C ASP A 8 12.31 10.52 -17.60
N TYR A 9 13.07 9.69 -16.87
CA TYR A 9 13.99 8.73 -17.46
C TYR A 9 13.27 7.67 -18.33
N GLY A 10 12.03 7.31 -17.99
CA GLY A 10 11.25 6.33 -18.76
C GLY A 10 10.68 6.89 -20.07
N GLN A 11 10.72 8.21 -20.30
CA GLN A 11 10.11 8.84 -21.47
C GLN A 11 10.88 8.54 -22.79
N PRO A 12 10.21 8.61 -23.96
CA PRO A 12 8.80 8.98 -24.18
C PRO A 12 7.79 7.84 -24.01
N LYS A 13 8.26 6.59 -23.85
CA LYS A 13 7.38 5.40 -23.78
C LYS A 13 6.86 5.11 -22.37
N GLY A 14 7.47 5.70 -21.34
CA GLY A 14 7.25 5.35 -19.94
C GLY A 14 7.89 4.01 -19.57
N TRP A 15 7.79 3.67 -18.28
CA TRP A 15 8.23 2.36 -17.79
C TRP A 15 7.22 1.28 -18.16
N THR A 16 7.70 0.26 -18.86
CA THR A 16 7.02 -1.01 -19.06
C THR A 16 7.65 -2.09 -18.19
N ALA A 17 6.96 -3.20 -17.99
CA ALA A 17 7.54 -4.36 -17.31
C ALA A 17 8.86 -4.81 -17.98
N GLN A 18 8.90 -4.81 -19.31
CA GLN A 18 10.10 -5.19 -20.07
C GLN A 18 11.27 -4.23 -19.81
N THR A 19 11.04 -2.93 -19.95
CA THR A 19 12.10 -1.91 -19.79
C THR A 19 12.61 -1.85 -18.36
N LEU A 20 11.72 -1.96 -17.37
CA LEU A 20 12.08 -1.94 -15.95
C LEU A 20 12.84 -3.21 -15.51
N ALA A 21 12.59 -4.36 -16.14
CA ALA A 21 13.39 -5.56 -15.87
C ALA A 21 14.83 -5.42 -16.42
N ASN A 22 14.98 -4.82 -17.60
CA ASN A 22 16.23 -4.76 -18.34
C ASN A 22 17.11 -3.54 -17.99
N VAL A 23 16.57 -2.51 -17.36
CA VAL A 23 17.37 -1.34 -16.95
C VAL A 23 18.50 -1.74 -16.00
N ASP A 24 19.66 -1.12 -16.14
CA ASP A 24 20.77 -1.28 -15.22
C ASP A 24 20.36 -0.86 -13.79
N PRO A 25 20.53 -1.74 -12.77
CA PRO A 25 20.31 -1.37 -11.38
C PRO A 25 21.05 -0.13 -10.90
N GLU A 26 22.26 0.15 -11.42
CA GLU A 26 23.04 1.32 -10.99
C GLU A 26 22.42 2.63 -11.51
N LEU A 27 21.85 2.65 -12.71
CA LEU A 27 21.10 3.81 -13.22
C LEU A 27 19.88 4.13 -12.34
N LEU A 28 19.15 3.11 -11.88
CA LEU A 28 18.05 3.33 -10.92
C LEU A 28 18.54 3.95 -9.61
N ARG A 29 19.76 3.63 -9.18
CA ARG A 29 20.36 4.19 -7.97
C ARG A 29 20.82 5.63 -8.15
N GLU A 30 21.35 5.98 -9.32
CA GLU A 30 21.67 7.38 -9.67
C GLU A 30 20.40 8.26 -9.67
N LEU A 31 19.26 7.70 -10.07
CA LEU A 31 17.96 8.37 -9.95
C LEU A 31 17.53 8.58 -8.48
N GLY A 32 18.21 7.93 -7.52
CA GLY A 32 17.97 8.01 -6.08
C GLY A 32 17.13 6.87 -5.51
N ILE A 33 16.96 5.77 -6.26
CA ILE A 33 16.23 4.58 -5.78
C ILE A 33 17.19 3.72 -4.96
N SER A 34 16.78 3.32 -3.76
CA SER A 34 17.62 2.47 -2.91
C SER A 34 17.82 1.08 -3.52
N ARG A 35 18.92 0.40 -3.17
CA ARG A 35 19.22 -0.97 -3.64
C ARG A 35 18.04 -1.95 -3.44
N TYR A 36 17.37 -1.87 -2.29
CA TYR A 36 16.21 -2.71 -1.99
C TYR A 36 15.02 -2.38 -2.89
N LYS A 37 14.70 -1.09 -3.08
CA LYS A 37 13.61 -0.67 -3.97
C LYS A 37 13.89 -1.04 -5.42
N THR A 38 15.14 -0.92 -5.88
CA THR A 38 15.57 -1.38 -7.21
C THR A 38 15.30 -2.87 -7.38
N ARG A 39 15.68 -3.70 -6.40
CA ARG A 39 15.39 -5.14 -6.43
C ARG A 39 13.89 -5.42 -6.52
N TYR A 40 13.07 -4.72 -5.74
CA TYR A 40 11.61 -4.93 -5.73
C TYR A 40 10.96 -4.51 -7.04
N LEU A 41 11.38 -3.38 -7.62
CA LEU A 41 10.92 -2.94 -8.94
C LEU A 41 11.23 -3.99 -10.02
N LYS A 42 12.44 -4.58 -10.00
CA LYS A 42 12.79 -5.65 -10.92
C LYS A 42 11.99 -6.93 -10.68
N THR A 43 11.81 -7.35 -9.43
CA THR A 43 10.97 -8.54 -9.12
C THR A 43 9.52 -8.33 -9.59
N TRP A 44 8.97 -7.14 -9.38
CA TRP A 44 7.64 -6.77 -9.86
C TRP A 44 7.56 -6.80 -11.39
N ALA A 45 8.56 -6.23 -12.08
CA ALA A 45 8.65 -6.24 -13.53
C ALA A 45 8.68 -7.66 -14.11
N ILE A 46 9.42 -8.58 -13.47
CA ILE A 46 9.46 -9.99 -13.84
C ILE A 46 8.10 -10.67 -13.59
N ALA A 47 7.46 -10.39 -12.45
CA ALA A 47 6.13 -10.95 -12.16
C ALA A 47 5.12 -10.56 -13.24
N LEU A 48 5.11 -9.29 -13.65
CA LEU A 48 4.24 -8.81 -14.74
C LEU A 48 4.50 -9.51 -16.08
N GLN A 49 5.75 -9.84 -16.40
CA GLN A 49 6.08 -10.60 -17.62
C GLN A 49 5.66 -12.07 -17.52
N ASN A 50 5.62 -12.63 -16.32
CA ASN A 50 5.21 -14.01 -16.05
C ASN A 50 3.70 -14.16 -15.82
N ASN A 51 2.89 -13.48 -16.63
CA ASN A 51 1.43 -13.56 -16.61
C ASN A 51 0.78 -13.20 -15.26
N PHE A 52 1.30 -12.19 -14.56
CA PHE A 52 0.57 -11.63 -13.43
C PHE A 52 -0.79 -11.09 -13.91
N PRO A 53 -1.91 -11.35 -13.19
CA PRO A 53 -3.23 -10.97 -13.66
C PRO A 53 -3.37 -9.47 -13.91
N SER A 54 -4.10 -9.12 -14.96
CA SER A 54 -4.49 -7.76 -15.27
C SER A 54 -5.42 -7.18 -14.19
N LEU A 55 -5.56 -5.86 -14.15
CA LEU A 55 -6.46 -5.22 -13.17
C LEU A 55 -7.92 -5.67 -13.29
N PRO A 56 -8.53 -5.77 -14.50
CA PRO A 56 -9.89 -6.29 -14.63
C PRO A 56 -10.03 -7.72 -14.10
N GLU A 57 -9.02 -8.58 -14.30
CA GLU A 57 -9.03 -9.93 -13.74
C GLU A 57 -8.99 -9.90 -12.21
N LEU A 58 -8.09 -9.10 -11.62
CA LEU A 58 -8.01 -8.95 -10.16
C LEU A 58 -9.29 -8.38 -9.54
N GLU A 59 -10.03 -7.53 -10.24
CA GLU A 59 -11.31 -7.00 -9.74
C GLU A 59 -12.35 -8.10 -9.53
N THR A 60 -12.28 -9.20 -10.30
CA THR A 60 -13.15 -10.39 -10.14
C THR A 60 -12.71 -11.31 -8.99
N TRP A 61 -11.49 -11.17 -8.48
CA TRP A 61 -10.95 -12.05 -7.45
C TRP A 61 -11.37 -11.61 -6.04
N GLY A 62 -11.38 -12.55 -5.10
CA GLY A 62 -11.55 -12.24 -3.68
C GLY A 62 -10.30 -11.60 -3.06
N ASP A 63 -10.49 -10.69 -2.10
CA ASP A 63 -9.41 -9.91 -1.47
C ASP A 63 -8.27 -10.77 -0.92
N ARG A 64 -8.59 -11.91 -0.30
CA ARG A 64 -7.59 -12.84 0.24
C ARG A 64 -6.68 -13.41 -0.85
N ALA A 65 -7.25 -13.85 -1.98
CA ALA A 65 -6.48 -14.41 -3.09
C ALA A 65 -5.55 -13.35 -3.70
N ILE A 66 -6.01 -12.10 -3.82
CA ILE A 66 -5.18 -10.99 -4.30
C ILE A 66 -4.03 -10.71 -3.34
N VAL A 67 -4.27 -10.69 -2.02
CA VAL A 67 -3.21 -10.50 -1.02
C VAL A 67 -2.20 -11.63 -1.07
N GLU A 68 -2.64 -12.88 -1.13
CA GLU A 68 -1.74 -14.05 -1.25
C GLU A 68 -0.88 -13.95 -2.52
N GLN A 69 -1.48 -13.62 -3.66
CA GLN A 69 -0.78 -13.47 -4.93
C GLN A 69 0.23 -12.30 -4.91
N LEU A 70 -0.15 -11.15 -4.34
CA LEU A 70 0.74 -10.00 -4.23
C LEU A 70 1.89 -10.25 -3.26
N THR A 71 1.63 -10.89 -2.13
CA THR A 71 2.66 -11.14 -1.09
C THR A 71 3.65 -12.23 -1.46
N ALA A 72 3.34 -13.07 -2.45
CA ALA A 72 4.30 -13.98 -3.06
C ALA A 72 5.44 -13.24 -3.80
N ILE A 73 5.24 -11.96 -4.16
CA ILE A 73 6.24 -11.15 -4.85
C ILE A 73 7.17 -10.52 -3.82
N LYS A 74 8.46 -10.84 -3.92
CA LYS A 74 9.49 -10.30 -3.01
C LYS A 74 9.48 -8.77 -3.00
N GLY A 75 9.26 -8.20 -1.82
CA GLY A 75 9.21 -6.75 -1.60
C GLY A 75 7.79 -6.20 -1.40
N ILE A 76 6.76 -7.00 -1.66
CA ILE A 76 5.36 -6.65 -1.37
C ILE A 76 4.92 -7.40 -0.11
N GLY A 77 4.72 -6.67 0.98
CA GLY A 77 4.20 -7.21 2.23
C GLY A 77 2.67 -7.10 2.34
N PRO A 78 2.05 -7.72 3.36
CA PRO A 78 0.60 -7.67 3.57
C PRO A 78 0.05 -6.24 3.63
N TRP A 79 0.76 -5.33 4.29
CA TRP A 79 0.37 -3.92 4.36
C TRP A 79 0.33 -3.27 2.96
N THR A 80 1.36 -3.47 2.13
CA THR A 80 1.40 -2.92 0.76
C THR A 80 0.30 -3.53 -0.12
N ALA A 81 0.04 -4.83 0.01
CA ALA A 81 -1.04 -5.49 -0.70
C ALA A 81 -2.43 -4.94 -0.29
N GLN A 82 -2.65 -4.68 0.99
CA GLN A 82 -3.88 -4.06 1.48
C GLN A 82 -4.03 -2.61 1.00
N LEU A 83 -2.95 -1.84 0.92
CA LEU A 83 -2.99 -0.50 0.31
C LEU A 83 -3.31 -0.55 -1.18
N PHE A 84 -2.82 -1.58 -1.90
CA PHE A 84 -3.21 -1.79 -3.29
C PHE A 84 -4.71 -2.07 -3.41
N LEU A 85 -5.28 -2.93 -2.55
CA LEU A 85 -6.73 -3.16 -2.53
C LEU A 85 -7.51 -1.87 -2.27
N LEU A 86 -7.06 -1.05 -1.32
CA LEU A 86 -7.76 0.17 -0.90
C LEU A 86 -7.66 1.28 -1.95
N PHE A 87 -6.47 1.58 -2.47
CA PHE A 87 -6.25 2.73 -3.35
C PHE A 87 -6.33 2.39 -4.83
N ARG A 88 -5.90 1.19 -5.24
CA ARG A 88 -5.93 0.80 -6.65
C ARG A 88 -7.24 0.12 -7.02
N LEU A 89 -7.67 -0.89 -6.25
CA LEU A 89 -8.92 -1.63 -6.53
C LEU A 89 -10.14 -1.04 -5.83
N ARG A 90 -9.96 -0.02 -4.97
CA ARG A 90 -11.06 0.68 -4.28
C ARG A 90 -12.00 -0.25 -3.51
N ARG A 91 -11.48 -1.36 -2.97
CA ARG A 91 -12.24 -2.30 -2.14
C ARG A 91 -12.77 -1.59 -0.90
N GLN A 92 -14.05 -1.80 -0.58
CA GLN A 92 -14.75 -1.06 0.47
C GLN A 92 -14.45 -1.56 1.89
N ASP A 93 -14.02 -2.82 2.03
CA ASP A 93 -13.94 -3.51 3.32
C ASP A 93 -12.52 -3.93 3.74
N ILE A 94 -11.54 -3.04 3.51
CA ILE A 94 -10.13 -3.28 3.84
C ILE A 94 -9.72 -2.53 5.10
N LEU A 95 -9.09 -3.24 6.04
CA LEU A 95 -8.45 -2.66 7.22
C LEU A 95 -6.97 -3.03 7.25
N PRO A 96 -6.05 -2.09 6.94
CA PRO A 96 -4.61 -2.30 7.07
C PRO A 96 -4.17 -2.44 8.53
N ASN A 97 -4.42 -3.58 9.16
CA ASN A 97 -4.26 -3.77 10.60
C ASN A 97 -2.81 -3.64 11.12
N GLN A 98 -1.82 -3.75 10.23
CA GLN A 98 -0.41 -3.52 10.56
C GLN A 98 0.02 -2.04 10.41
N ASP A 99 -0.84 -1.19 9.85
CA ASP A 99 -0.54 0.23 9.62
C ASP A 99 -0.35 0.96 10.95
N LEU A 100 0.81 1.60 11.11
CA LEU A 100 1.15 2.30 12.34
C LEU A 100 0.19 3.47 12.62
N GLY A 101 -0.22 4.20 11.57
CA GLY A 101 -1.17 5.31 11.69
C GLY A 101 -2.52 4.82 12.20
N ILE A 102 -3.10 3.79 11.59
CA ILE A 102 -4.36 3.18 12.04
C ILE A 102 -4.27 2.73 13.49
N ARG A 103 -3.17 2.06 13.88
CA ARG A 103 -2.96 1.60 15.25
C ARG A 103 -2.90 2.76 16.26
N ILE A 104 -2.20 3.85 15.92
CA ILE A 104 -2.14 5.06 16.74
C ILE A 104 -3.50 5.74 16.82
N ALA A 105 -4.22 5.81 15.70
CA ALA A 105 -5.54 6.43 15.64
C ALA A 105 -6.56 5.68 16.50
N ILE A 106 -6.56 4.34 16.47
CA ILE A 106 -7.42 3.51 17.34
C ILE A 106 -7.05 3.69 18.80
N GLN A 107 -5.76 3.70 19.14
CA GLN A 107 -5.32 3.97 20.51
C GLN A 107 -5.89 5.28 21.04
N LYS A 108 -5.78 6.36 20.26
CA LYS A 108 -6.31 7.68 20.63
C LYS A 108 -7.84 7.69 20.71
N LEU A 109 -8.52 7.14 19.70
CA LEU A 109 -9.97 7.14 19.59
C LEU A 109 -10.65 6.40 20.76
N TYR A 110 -10.10 5.26 21.16
CA TYR A 110 -10.62 4.44 22.24
C TYR A 110 -9.91 4.66 23.58
N GLN A 111 -9.01 5.65 23.67
CA GLN A 111 -8.25 5.98 24.88
C GLN A 111 -7.56 4.76 25.51
N LEU A 112 -6.95 3.92 24.66
CA LEU A 112 -6.33 2.68 25.10
C LEU A 112 -4.99 2.98 25.80
N PRO A 113 -4.67 2.28 26.91
CA PRO A 113 -3.41 2.48 27.61
C PRO A 113 -2.21 2.15 26.70
N ASP A 114 -2.36 1.12 25.87
CA ASP A 114 -1.33 0.65 24.95
C ASP A 114 -1.81 0.69 23.50
N ARG A 115 -0.84 0.82 22.59
CA ARG A 115 -1.11 0.74 21.15
C ARG A 115 -1.58 -0.69 20.80
N PRO A 116 -2.76 -0.86 20.19
CA PRO A 116 -3.28 -2.18 19.85
C PRO A 116 -2.34 -2.90 18.88
N ASN A 117 -2.19 -4.21 19.06
CA ASN A 117 -1.53 -5.09 18.10
C ASN A 117 -2.45 -5.36 16.88
N PRO A 118 -1.92 -5.94 15.78
CA PRO A 118 -2.72 -6.17 14.58
C PRO A 118 -3.98 -7.03 14.79
N LYS A 119 -3.96 -7.99 15.72
CA LYS A 119 -5.14 -8.80 16.04
C LYS A 119 -6.22 -7.94 16.72
N GLN A 120 -5.84 -7.11 17.69
CA GLN A 120 -6.77 -6.19 18.34
C GLN A 120 -7.36 -5.19 17.36
N VAL A 121 -6.55 -4.65 16.43
CA VAL A 121 -7.07 -3.77 15.36
C VAL A 121 -8.12 -4.49 14.50
N SER A 122 -7.88 -5.75 14.14
CA SER A 122 -8.88 -6.54 13.41
C SER A 122 -10.18 -6.75 14.19
N GLU A 123 -10.12 -6.89 15.52
CA GLU A 123 -11.31 -6.98 16.37
C GLU A 123 -12.13 -5.68 16.38
N TYR A 124 -11.48 -4.52 16.57
CA TYR A 124 -12.16 -3.21 16.42
C TYR A 124 -12.79 -3.07 15.03
N GLY A 125 -12.07 -3.53 14.00
CA GLY A 125 -12.51 -3.50 12.62
C GLY A 125 -13.83 -4.22 12.34
N LYS A 126 -14.22 -5.21 13.14
CA LYS A 126 -15.50 -5.93 12.97
C LYS A 126 -16.70 -4.99 13.04
N ASN A 127 -16.62 -3.95 13.87
CA ASN A 127 -17.68 -2.96 14.06
C ASN A 127 -17.86 -2.01 12.86
N TRP A 128 -16.92 -2.00 11.92
CA TRP A 128 -16.94 -1.08 10.76
C TRP A 128 -17.22 -1.81 9.45
N GLN A 129 -17.50 -3.12 9.49
CA GLN A 129 -17.93 -3.84 8.30
C GLN A 129 -19.30 -3.35 7.81
N PRO A 130 -19.55 -3.34 6.49
CA PRO A 130 -18.66 -3.72 5.39
C PRO A 130 -17.81 -2.54 4.85
N TYR A 131 -17.60 -1.48 5.63
CA TYR A 131 -16.97 -0.23 5.19
C TYR A 131 -15.65 0.08 5.91
N ARG A 132 -14.86 -0.96 6.21
CA ARG A 132 -13.57 -0.78 6.91
C ARG A 132 -12.57 0.12 6.17
N SER A 133 -12.66 0.24 4.85
CA SER A 133 -11.82 1.18 4.09
C SER A 133 -12.17 2.64 4.39
N LEU A 134 -13.46 2.94 4.60
CA LEU A 134 -13.90 4.28 5.00
C LEU A 134 -13.43 4.60 6.42
N ALA A 135 -13.56 3.65 7.35
CA ALA A 135 -13.03 3.79 8.70
C ALA A 135 -11.50 4.03 8.70
N SER A 136 -10.75 3.26 7.90
CA SER A 136 -9.31 3.44 7.71
C SER A 136 -8.95 4.87 7.27
N TRP A 137 -9.72 5.42 6.32
CA TRP A 137 -9.53 6.80 5.87
C TRP A 137 -9.76 7.83 6.99
N TYR A 138 -10.84 7.69 7.76
CA TYR A 138 -11.11 8.57 8.91
C TYR A 138 -10.06 8.45 10.02
N LEU A 139 -9.53 7.25 10.26
CA LEU A 139 -8.44 7.03 11.22
C LEU A 139 -7.16 7.75 10.80
N TRP A 140 -6.79 7.75 9.51
CA TRP A 140 -5.65 8.57 9.06
C TRP A 140 -5.93 10.07 9.17
N ARG A 141 -7.15 10.50 8.88
CA ARG A 141 -7.55 11.92 9.00
C ARG A 141 -7.52 12.42 10.44
N SER A 142 -7.90 11.60 11.42
CA SER A 142 -7.87 11.99 12.84
C SER A 142 -6.46 12.28 13.36
N LEU A 143 -5.43 11.74 12.71
CA LEU A 143 -4.02 12.03 13.02
C LEU A 143 -3.48 13.29 12.33
N SER A 144 -4.14 13.73 11.26
CA SER A 144 -3.70 14.86 10.45
C SER A 144 -4.16 16.20 11.03
N ALA A 145 -5.23 16.18 11.84
CA ALA A 145 -5.74 17.36 12.51
C ALA A 145 -5.04 17.51 13.87
N THR A 146 -4.00 18.35 13.92
CA THR A 146 -3.81 19.16 15.12
C THR A 146 -5.06 20.03 15.20
N VAL A 147 -5.97 19.72 16.13
CA VAL A 147 -7.01 20.66 16.54
C VAL A 147 -6.28 21.80 17.25
N SER A 148 -5.71 22.73 16.47
CA SER A 148 -5.39 24.05 16.97
C SER A 148 -6.73 24.66 17.37
N GLN A 149 -6.99 24.66 18.68
CA GLN A 149 -7.94 25.50 19.40
C GLN A 149 -8.95 26.20 18.50
N ILE A 150 -10.09 25.55 18.23
CA ILE A 150 -11.30 26.30 17.91
C ILE A 150 -11.72 26.92 19.24
N HIS A 151 -11.25 28.14 19.50
CA HIS A 151 -11.91 29.03 20.44
C HIS A 151 -13.26 29.39 19.82
N LEU A 152 -14.31 28.74 20.31
CA LEU A 152 -15.65 29.32 20.30
C LEU A 152 -15.74 30.34 21.44
#